data_AF-A0AAU4ELH7-F1
#
_entry.id   AF-A0AAU4ELH7-F1
#
_cell.length_a   1.000
_cell.length_b   1.000
_cell.length_c   1.000
_cell.angle_alpha   90.00
_cell.angle_beta   90.00
_cell.angle_gamma   90.00
#
_symmetry.space_group_name_H-M   'P 1'
#
loop_
_entity.id
_entity.type
_entity.pdbx_description
1 polymer ?
#
loop_
_entity_poly.entity_id
_entity_poly.type
_entity_poly.pdbx_seq_one_letter_code
_entity_poly.pdbx_strand_id
1 'polypeptide(L)'
;MTRGYATYGDDPDFETEYADYAEPADTTRRDLDELFAAVDGLRTAVEDVDARDAGLRQEVADLAGKLGPGASQEHRIDHLGRQLERLQQQVQALERAVRISDGVPQANLDDVGAETRALAAQAARWDDLHKELVTKEQRLRHEQEIARLAEVREAAARCDADLLEVIRRLATTDRGSRARGDAEPSLRALSTRRRTLLDEEIPAAADAAEQARLALREADAVEARVVPQLERAERAWQDLQVRLRTRITDAIGSNALLPMWFSHALGVAPPSGTSGDAWIRTAASVLAYRVTFGIKDQALPLGPPATDGTDTTERRWTWRARLEPDLDELSR
;
A
#
# COMPACT_ATOMS: atom_id res chain seq x y z
N MET A 1 -78.28 -58.55 76.68
CA MET A 1 -76.90 -58.15 77.03
C MET A 1 -76.07 -58.33 75.76
N THR A 2 -75.42 -57.34 75.13
CA THR A 2 -74.47 -56.34 75.70
C THR A 2 -73.27 -57.13 76.26
N ARG A 3 -72.04 -57.17 75.72
CA ARG A 3 -71.14 -56.26 74.93
C ARG A 3 -70.04 -57.11 74.23
N GLY A 4 -69.41 -56.78 73.10
CA GLY A 4 -69.04 -55.50 72.45
C GLY A 4 -67.55 -55.21 72.67
N TYR A 5 -66.65 -54.96 71.70
CA TYR A 5 -66.70 -54.64 70.25
C TYR A 5 -65.29 -54.91 69.64
N ALA A 6 -65.01 -55.26 68.36
CA ALA A 6 -65.71 -55.76 67.16
C ALA A 6 -64.59 -56.12 66.12
N THR A 7 -64.43 -57.33 65.53
CA THR A 7 -65.22 -58.10 64.52
C THR A 7 -65.29 -57.41 63.15
N TYR A 8 -64.93 -57.99 62.01
CA TYR A 8 -65.10 -59.35 61.46
C TYR A 8 -63.83 -59.76 60.67
N GLY A 9 -63.44 -61.02 60.52
CA GLY A 9 -64.24 -62.25 60.51
C GLY A 9 -63.84 -63.00 59.23
N ASP A 10 -63.47 -64.26 59.43
CA ASP A 10 -63.13 -65.28 58.44
C ASP A 10 -63.95 -65.19 57.14
N ASP A 11 -63.26 -65.37 56.02
CA ASP A 11 -63.74 -66.32 55.02
C ASP A 11 -62.62 -67.33 54.77
N PRO A 12 -62.80 -68.61 55.13
CA PRO A 12 -61.98 -69.71 54.65
C PRO A 12 -62.38 -70.01 53.19
N ASP A 13 -61.59 -70.81 52.49
CA ASP A 13 -61.89 -71.31 51.13
C ASP A 13 -61.54 -70.37 49.95
N PHE A 14 -60.25 -70.05 49.81
CA PHE A 14 -59.62 -69.92 48.49
C PHE A 14 -58.29 -70.67 48.45
N GLU A 15 -58.32 -71.94 48.89
CA GLU A 15 -57.46 -72.94 48.27
C GLU A 15 -57.93 -73.09 46.81
N THR A 16 -57.03 -72.88 45.84
CA THR A 16 -57.03 -73.37 44.44
C THR A 16 -56.73 -72.28 43.39
N GLU A 17 -55.61 -71.55 43.47
CA GLU A 17 -54.96 -70.96 42.27
C GLU A 17 -53.50 -70.52 42.53
N TYR A 18 -52.64 -71.41 43.03
CA TYR A 18 -51.25 -71.08 43.44
C TYR A 18 -50.16 -71.96 42.80
N ALA A 19 -50.33 -72.41 41.55
CA ALA A 19 -49.37 -73.34 40.93
C ALA A 19 -49.08 -73.10 39.43
N ASP A 20 -48.97 -71.85 38.96
CA ASP A 20 -48.56 -71.60 37.56
C ASP A 20 -47.74 -70.30 37.27
N TYR A 21 -47.03 -69.75 38.26
CA TYR A 21 -46.25 -68.49 38.09
C TYR A 21 -44.81 -68.55 38.62
N ALA A 22 -44.12 -69.69 38.45
CA ALA A 22 -42.73 -69.86 38.89
C ALA A 22 -41.68 -69.94 37.76
N GLU A 23 -42.01 -69.64 36.50
CA GLU A 23 -41.06 -69.73 35.35
C GLU A 23 -40.97 -68.51 34.41
N PRO A 24 -40.81 -67.25 34.90
CA PRO A 24 -40.19 -66.21 34.04
C PRO A 24 -39.01 -65.44 34.65
N ALA A 25 -38.57 -65.76 35.87
CA ALA A 25 -37.51 -65.02 36.55
C ALA A 25 -36.09 -65.35 36.05
N ASP A 26 -35.86 -66.54 35.48
CA ASP A 26 -34.53 -66.97 35.05
C ASP A 26 -34.15 -66.48 33.64
N THR A 27 -35.12 -66.30 32.74
CA THR A 27 -34.88 -65.81 31.37
C THR A 27 -34.53 -64.32 31.37
N THR A 28 -35.26 -63.51 32.12
CA THR A 28 -35.00 -62.06 32.25
C THR A 28 -33.69 -61.75 32.97
N ARG A 29 -33.26 -62.60 33.92
CA ARG A 29 -31.94 -62.49 34.55
C ARG A 29 -30.82 -62.81 33.58
N ARG A 30 -30.99 -63.87 32.78
CA ARG A 30 -30.02 -64.29 31.78
C ARG A 30 -29.83 -63.24 30.67
N ASP A 31 -30.92 -62.62 30.21
CA ASP A 31 -30.87 -61.57 29.19
C ASP A 31 -30.21 -60.28 29.73
N LEU A 32 -30.42 -59.95 31.01
CA LEU A 32 -29.72 -58.83 31.65
C LEU A 32 -28.22 -59.11 31.83
N ASP A 33 -27.83 -60.31 32.24
CA ASP A 33 -26.43 -60.70 32.35
C ASP A 33 -25.71 -60.68 30.99
N GLU A 34 -26.40 -61.06 29.91
CA GLU A 34 -25.88 -60.98 28.54
C GLU A 34 -25.72 -59.52 28.07
N LEU A 35 -26.67 -58.65 28.41
CA LEU A 35 -26.55 -57.20 28.14
C LEU A 35 -25.42 -56.55 28.94
N PHE A 36 -25.22 -56.91 30.21
CA PHE A 36 -24.09 -56.42 30.99
C PHE A 36 -22.76 -56.90 30.42
N ALA A 37 -22.67 -58.16 30.00
CA ALA A 37 -21.49 -58.68 29.31
C ALA A 37 -21.21 -57.96 27.98
N ALA A 38 -22.26 -57.63 27.22
CA ALA A 38 -22.14 -56.86 25.98
C ALA A 38 -21.71 -55.40 26.23
N VAL A 39 -22.22 -54.76 27.28
CA VAL A 39 -21.82 -53.40 27.69
C VAL A 39 -20.38 -53.37 28.18
N ASP A 40 -19.94 -54.36 28.96
CA ASP A 40 -18.55 -54.50 29.38
C ASP A 40 -17.62 -54.80 28.19
N GLY A 41 -18.07 -55.59 27.22
CA GLY A 41 -17.39 -55.80 25.94
C GLY A 41 -17.26 -54.53 25.10
N LEU A 42 -18.29 -53.69 25.08
CA LEU A 42 -18.27 -52.39 24.41
C LEU A 42 -17.35 -51.41 25.14
N ARG A 43 -17.35 -51.42 26.48
CA ARG A 43 -16.48 -50.54 27.28
C ARG A 43 -15.01 -50.88 27.09
N THR A 44 -14.67 -52.17 27.10
CA THR A 44 -13.30 -52.61 26.82
C THR A 44 -12.88 -52.30 25.38
N ALA A 45 -13.77 -52.43 24.40
CA ALA A 45 -13.47 -52.01 23.03
C ALA A 45 -13.24 -50.50 22.89
N VAL A 46 -13.98 -49.68 23.65
CA VAL A 46 -13.77 -48.22 23.70
C VAL A 46 -12.44 -47.88 24.37
N GLU A 47 -12.10 -48.54 25.49
CA GLU A 47 -10.80 -48.37 26.17
C GLU A 47 -9.62 -48.75 25.24
N ASP A 48 -9.76 -49.81 24.44
CA ASP A 48 -8.76 -50.21 23.44
C ASP A 48 -8.64 -49.20 22.28
N VAL A 49 -9.76 -48.62 21.85
CA VAL A 49 -9.76 -47.58 20.81
C VAL A 49 -9.14 -46.30 21.35
N ASP A 50 -9.43 -45.90 22.59
CA ASP A 50 -8.83 -44.75 23.24
C ASP A 50 -7.32 -44.94 23.46
N ALA A 51 -6.88 -46.15 23.82
CA ALA A 51 -5.47 -46.49 23.92
C ALA A 51 -4.76 -46.42 22.56
N ARG A 52 -5.42 -46.90 21.49
CA ARG A 52 -4.90 -46.78 20.12
C ARG A 52 -4.86 -45.34 19.63
N ASP A 53 -5.88 -44.54 19.94
CA ASP A 53 -5.93 -43.13 19.56
C ASP A 53 -4.90 -42.30 20.35
N ALA A 54 -4.66 -42.63 21.61
CA ALA A 54 -3.55 -42.06 22.39
C ALA A 54 -2.18 -42.45 21.79
N GLY A 55 -2.01 -43.71 21.38
CA GLY A 55 -0.81 -44.18 20.67
C GLY A 55 -0.58 -43.46 19.35
N LEU A 56 -1.61 -43.32 18.52
CA LEU A 56 -1.55 -42.60 17.25
C LEU A 56 -1.29 -41.10 17.46
N ARG A 57 -1.90 -40.47 18.48
CA ARG A 57 -1.60 -39.07 18.82
C ARG A 57 -0.15 -38.89 19.26
N GLN A 58 0.39 -39.84 20.02
CA GLN A 58 1.80 -39.82 20.42
C GLN A 58 2.72 -40.03 19.22
N GLU A 59 2.41 -40.97 18.33
CA GLU A 59 3.16 -41.18 17.09
C GLU A 59 3.09 -39.98 16.16
N VAL A 60 1.93 -39.33 16.05
CA VAL A 60 1.76 -38.08 15.30
C VAL A 60 2.53 -36.94 15.96
N ALA A 61 2.57 -36.85 17.29
CA ALA A 61 3.37 -35.85 18.00
C ALA A 61 4.88 -36.10 17.83
N ASP A 62 5.32 -37.35 17.89
CA ASP A 62 6.71 -37.75 17.68
C ASP A 62 7.12 -37.56 16.21
N LEU A 63 6.24 -37.89 15.27
CA LEU A 63 6.42 -37.62 13.84
C LEU A 63 6.38 -36.12 13.55
N ALA A 64 5.55 -35.32 14.22
CA ALA A 64 5.53 -33.86 14.11
C ALA A 64 6.76 -33.20 14.77
N GLY A 65 7.34 -33.83 15.81
CA GLY A 65 8.62 -33.41 16.38
C GLY A 65 9.80 -33.76 15.47
N LYS A 66 9.78 -34.93 14.82
CA LYS A 66 10.79 -35.36 13.83
C LYS A 66 10.65 -34.64 12.49
N LEU A 67 9.41 -34.40 12.07
CA LEU A 67 8.98 -33.50 11.00
C LEU A 67 8.67 -32.12 11.59
N GLY A 68 9.50 -31.61 12.51
CA GLY A 68 9.60 -30.18 12.74
C GLY A 68 10.71 -29.64 11.82
N PRO A 69 10.49 -29.48 10.50
CA PRO A 69 11.54 -29.53 9.50
C PRO A 69 11.44 -28.26 8.64
N GLY A 70 11.57 -27.11 9.31
CA GLY A 70 11.77 -25.80 8.67
C GLY A 70 13.05 -25.23 9.25
N ALA A 71 13.04 -24.97 10.57
CA ALA A 71 14.13 -24.31 11.27
C ALA A 71 15.52 -24.97 11.13
N SER A 72 15.66 -26.30 11.20
CA SER A 72 16.99 -26.95 11.10
C SER A 72 17.55 -26.94 9.66
N GLN A 73 16.67 -27.09 8.66
CA GLN A 73 17.06 -26.98 7.26
C GLN A 73 17.30 -25.53 6.87
N GLU A 74 16.47 -24.60 7.33
CA GLU A 74 16.65 -23.15 7.21
C GLU A 74 17.98 -22.72 7.84
N HIS A 75 18.29 -23.12 9.07
CA HIS A 75 19.57 -22.79 9.71
C HIS A 75 20.78 -23.36 8.96
N ARG A 76 20.64 -24.55 8.35
CA ARG A 76 21.69 -25.13 7.51
C ARG A 76 21.84 -24.38 6.18
N ILE A 77 20.72 -23.99 5.56
CA ILE A 77 20.69 -23.16 4.36
C ILE A 77 21.30 -21.78 4.66
N ASP A 78 20.94 -21.15 5.77
CA ASP A 78 21.51 -19.87 6.24
C ASP A 78 23.00 -19.99 6.56
N HIS A 79 23.43 -21.12 7.12
CA HIS A 79 24.84 -21.35 7.39
C HIS A 79 25.65 -21.54 6.11
N LEU A 80 25.14 -22.36 5.18
CA LEU A 80 25.75 -22.55 3.87
C LEU A 80 25.74 -21.25 3.05
N GLY A 81 24.67 -20.46 3.13
CA GLY A 81 24.59 -19.13 2.53
C GLY A 81 25.70 -18.21 3.04
N ARG A 82 25.84 -18.09 4.37
CA ARG A 82 26.93 -17.31 4.99
C ARG A 82 28.32 -17.84 4.65
N GLN A 83 28.50 -19.15 4.49
CA GLN A 83 29.78 -19.73 4.08
C GLN A 83 30.10 -19.43 2.61
N LEU A 84 29.10 -19.54 1.73
CA LEU A 84 29.24 -19.18 0.31
C LEU A 84 29.54 -17.70 0.15
N GLU A 85 28.86 -16.82 0.88
CA GLU A 85 29.15 -15.38 0.89
C GLU A 85 30.60 -15.08 1.29
N ARG A 86 31.10 -15.72 2.36
CA ARG A 86 32.50 -15.55 2.78
C ARG A 86 33.48 -16.04 1.73
N LEU A 87 33.22 -17.19 1.11
CA LEU A 87 34.08 -17.72 0.05
C LEU A 87 34.06 -16.80 -1.17
N GLN A 88 32.90 -16.30 -1.56
CA GLN A 88 32.75 -15.34 -2.66
C GLN A 88 33.50 -14.05 -2.37
N GLN A 89 33.41 -13.51 -1.15
CA GLN A 89 34.19 -12.35 -0.71
C GLN A 89 35.69 -12.61 -0.74
N GLN A 90 36.14 -13.80 -0.32
CA GLN A 90 37.56 -14.17 -0.35
C GLN A 90 38.08 -14.31 -1.78
N VAL A 91 37.33 -14.96 -2.67
CA VAL A 91 37.70 -15.08 -4.09
C VAL A 91 37.78 -13.70 -4.73
N GLN A 92 36.81 -12.81 -4.49
CA GLN A 92 36.84 -11.44 -5.01
C GLN A 92 38.03 -10.63 -4.48
N ALA A 93 38.36 -10.78 -3.19
CA ALA A 93 39.53 -10.12 -2.61
C ALA A 93 40.83 -10.63 -3.23
N LEU A 94 40.94 -11.94 -3.47
CA LEU A 94 42.10 -12.56 -4.13
C LEU A 94 42.21 -12.16 -5.59
N GLU A 95 41.12 -12.21 -6.36
CA GLU A 95 41.08 -11.75 -7.75
C GLU A 95 41.49 -10.29 -7.88
N ARG A 96 41.00 -9.44 -6.97
CA ARG A 96 41.40 -8.04 -6.92
C ARG A 96 42.87 -7.89 -6.59
N ALA A 97 43.40 -8.63 -5.60
CA ALA A 97 44.81 -8.58 -5.24
C ALA A 97 45.73 -9.05 -6.38
N VAL A 98 45.35 -10.11 -7.09
CA VAL A 98 46.06 -10.60 -8.28
C VAL A 98 46.04 -9.55 -9.39
N ARG A 99 44.88 -8.95 -9.69
CA ARG A 99 44.78 -7.89 -10.71
C ARG A 99 45.56 -6.64 -10.36
N ILE A 100 45.62 -6.27 -9.08
CA ILE A 100 46.47 -5.16 -8.62
C ILE A 100 47.94 -5.52 -8.81
N SER A 101 48.34 -6.76 -8.49
CA SER A 101 49.70 -7.28 -8.72
C SER A 101 50.08 -7.28 -10.21
N ASP A 102 49.13 -7.61 -11.08
CA ASP A 102 49.27 -7.61 -12.54
C ASP A 102 49.21 -6.21 -13.17
N GLY A 103 49.05 -5.15 -12.35
CA GLY A 103 49.04 -3.77 -12.81
C GLY A 103 47.78 -3.36 -13.59
N VAL A 104 46.67 -4.07 -13.43
CA VAL A 104 45.41 -3.74 -14.10
C VAL A 104 44.92 -2.35 -13.64
N PRO A 105 44.65 -1.43 -14.58
CA PRO A 105 44.21 -0.08 -14.21
C PRO A 105 42.83 -0.10 -13.55
N GLN A 106 42.67 0.73 -12.52
CA GLN A 106 41.39 0.95 -11.86
C GLN A 106 40.55 1.96 -12.65
N ALA A 107 39.34 1.57 -13.05
CA ALA A 107 38.38 2.48 -13.67
C ALA A 107 37.83 3.43 -12.60
N ASN A 108 38.02 4.74 -12.81
CA ASN A 108 37.35 5.75 -11.99
C ASN A 108 36.00 6.11 -12.63
N LEU A 109 34.91 5.48 -12.18
CA LEU A 109 33.58 5.74 -12.71
C LEU A 109 33.06 7.14 -12.33
N ASP A 110 33.43 7.64 -11.14
CA ASP A 110 32.96 8.91 -10.59
C ASP A 110 33.64 10.14 -11.22
N ASP A 111 34.86 9.98 -11.76
CA ASP A 111 35.58 11.07 -12.46
C ASP A 111 35.05 11.28 -13.88
N VAL A 112 33.89 11.92 -13.93
CA VAL A 112 33.26 12.31 -15.17
C VAL A 112 33.72 13.72 -15.60
N GLY A 113 33.92 13.90 -16.90
CA GLY A 113 34.29 15.18 -17.49
C GLY A 113 33.28 16.30 -17.18
N ALA A 114 33.70 17.55 -17.40
CA ALA A 114 32.88 18.72 -17.09
C ALA A 114 31.52 18.71 -17.81
N GLU A 115 31.46 18.19 -19.04
CA GLU A 115 30.22 18.06 -19.79
C GLU A 115 29.20 17.14 -19.13
N THR A 116 29.62 15.95 -18.68
CA THR A 116 28.73 14.99 -18.02
C THR A 116 28.21 15.53 -16.69
N ARG A 117 29.05 16.28 -15.95
CA ARG A 117 28.61 17.03 -14.76
C ARG A 117 27.59 18.11 -15.09
N ALA A 118 27.76 18.81 -16.20
CA ALA A 118 26.78 19.81 -16.66
C ALA A 118 25.44 19.16 -17.02
N LEU A 119 25.44 18.00 -17.70
CA LEU A 119 24.23 17.21 -17.98
C LEU A 119 23.55 16.76 -16.69
N ALA A 120 24.30 16.25 -15.71
CA ALA A 120 23.77 15.88 -14.40
C ALA A 120 23.13 17.06 -13.68
N ALA A 121 23.79 18.23 -13.65
CA ALA A 121 23.25 19.45 -13.07
C ALA A 121 22.02 19.99 -13.83
N GLN A 122 21.89 19.70 -15.12
CA GLN A 122 20.72 20.08 -15.91
C GLN A 122 19.53 19.13 -15.67
N ALA A 123 19.77 17.82 -15.65
CA ALA A 123 18.77 16.83 -15.28
C ALA A 123 18.27 17.03 -13.84
N ALA A 124 19.18 17.45 -12.94
CA ALA A 124 18.88 17.78 -11.55
C ALA A 124 17.89 18.94 -11.36
N ARG A 125 17.64 19.75 -12.40
CA ARG A 125 16.64 20.83 -12.34
C ARG A 125 15.21 20.38 -12.67
N TRP A 126 15.03 19.16 -13.19
CA TRP A 126 13.72 18.67 -13.62
C TRP A 126 12.63 18.72 -12.53
N ASP A 127 12.91 18.26 -11.31
CA ASP A 127 11.96 18.29 -10.19
C ASP A 127 11.66 19.73 -9.73
N ASP A 128 12.67 20.60 -9.68
CA ASP A 128 12.50 22.00 -9.29
C ASP A 128 11.63 22.76 -10.29
N LEU A 129 11.85 22.51 -11.58
CA LEU A 129 11.04 23.04 -12.66
C LEU A 129 9.59 22.52 -12.60
N HIS A 130 9.37 21.25 -12.22
CA HIS A 130 8.01 20.73 -12.01
C HIS A 130 7.31 21.38 -10.82
N LYS A 131 8.03 21.72 -9.75
CA LYS A 131 7.48 22.42 -8.58
C LYS A 131 7.03 23.86 -8.93
N GLU A 132 7.61 24.48 -9.96
CA GLU A 132 7.18 25.80 -10.44
C GLU A 132 5.86 25.75 -11.22
N LEU A 133 5.43 24.59 -11.72
CA LEU A 133 4.20 24.46 -12.48
C LEU A 133 2.98 24.41 -11.57
N VAL A 134 1.96 25.19 -11.92
CA VAL A 134 0.65 25.15 -11.25
C VAL A 134 0.01 23.79 -11.47
N THR A 135 -0.51 23.19 -10.40
CA THR A 135 -1.12 21.86 -10.48
C THR A 135 -2.44 21.91 -11.25
N LYS A 136 -2.85 20.76 -11.81
CA LYS A 136 -4.15 20.64 -12.49
C LYS A 136 -5.32 21.01 -11.57
N GLU A 137 -5.22 20.69 -10.28
CA GLU A 137 -6.22 21.02 -9.27
C GLU A 137 -6.32 22.53 -9.03
N GLN A 138 -5.18 23.22 -8.96
CA GLN A 138 -5.13 24.68 -8.82
C GLN A 138 -5.72 25.37 -10.06
N ARG A 139 -5.41 24.90 -11.28
CA ARG A 139 -6.01 25.43 -12.51
C ARG A 139 -7.53 25.23 -12.52
N LEU A 140 -8.00 24.03 -12.17
CA LEU A 140 -9.44 23.74 -12.07
C LEU A 140 -10.15 24.66 -11.09
N ARG A 141 -9.52 24.94 -9.94
CA ARG A 141 -10.08 25.87 -8.95
C ARG A 141 -10.21 27.29 -9.51
N HIS A 142 -9.21 27.79 -10.24
CA HIS A 142 -9.30 29.09 -10.89
C HIS A 142 -10.38 29.13 -11.99
N GLU A 143 -10.52 28.07 -12.77
CA GLU A 143 -11.59 27.93 -13.76
C GLU A 143 -12.98 27.95 -13.11
N GLN A 144 -13.15 27.29 -11.97
CA GLN A 144 -14.39 27.30 -11.19
C GLN A 144 -14.74 28.71 -10.68
N GLU A 145 -13.78 29.47 -10.16
CA GLU A 145 -14.04 30.85 -9.72
C GLU A 145 -14.44 31.76 -10.90
N ILE A 146 -13.88 31.51 -12.10
CA ILE A 146 -14.29 32.22 -13.33
C ILE A 146 -15.72 31.83 -13.74
N ALA A 147 -16.07 30.55 -13.67
CA ALA A 147 -17.41 30.05 -14.00
C ALA A 147 -18.47 30.58 -13.02
N ARG A 148 -18.13 30.67 -11.72
CA ARG A 148 -19.01 31.18 -10.67
C ARG A 148 -19.55 32.59 -10.97
N LEU A 149 -18.74 33.47 -11.57
CA LEU A 149 -19.21 34.79 -12.00
C LEU A 149 -20.36 34.71 -13.02
N ALA A 150 -20.29 33.76 -13.95
CA ALA A 150 -21.36 33.55 -14.92
C ALA A 150 -22.64 33.04 -14.24
N GLU A 151 -22.50 32.10 -13.30
CA GLU A 151 -23.63 31.56 -12.53
C GLU A 151 -24.34 32.64 -11.69
N VAL A 152 -23.58 33.51 -11.02
CA VAL A 152 -24.15 34.61 -10.22
C VAL A 152 -24.86 35.64 -11.12
N ARG A 153 -24.31 35.95 -12.30
CA ARG A 153 -24.96 36.83 -13.27
C ARG A 153 -26.26 36.22 -13.82
N GLU A 154 -26.26 34.93 -14.08
CA GLU A 154 -27.47 34.22 -14.49
C GLU A 154 -28.53 34.20 -13.37
N ALA A 155 -28.10 34.04 -12.11
CA ALA A 155 -28.99 34.14 -10.95
C ALA A 155 -29.61 35.55 -10.83
N ALA A 156 -28.85 36.61 -11.11
CA ALA A 156 -29.38 37.96 -11.17
C ALA A 156 -30.39 38.15 -12.31
N ALA A 157 -30.11 37.62 -13.49
CA ALA A 157 -31.05 37.67 -14.61
C ALA A 157 -32.37 36.93 -14.32
N ARG A 158 -32.28 35.75 -13.68
CA ARG A 158 -33.47 35.02 -13.20
C ARG A 158 -34.25 35.83 -12.17
N CYS A 159 -33.56 36.42 -11.19
CA CYS A 159 -34.19 37.26 -10.17
C CYS A 159 -34.91 38.48 -10.78
N ASP A 160 -34.32 39.11 -11.80
CA ASP A 160 -34.95 40.22 -12.54
C ASP A 160 -36.20 39.76 -13.30
N ALA A 161 -36.19 38.58 -13.91
CA ALA A 161 -37.35 38.01 -14.59
C ALA A 161 -38.50 37.73 -13.61
N ASP A 162 -38.21 37.10 -12.48
CA ASP A 162 -39.18 36.80 -11.42
C ASP A 162 -39.77 38.08 -10.83
N LEU A 163 -38.93 39.11 -10.61
CA LEU A 163 -39.37 40.41 -10.11
C LEU A 163 -40.38 41.06 -11.08
N LEU A 164 -40.10 41.02 -12.39
CA LEU A 164 -41.01 41.54 -13.41
C LEU A 164 -42.34 40.78 -13.46
N GLU A 165 -42.33 39.47 -13.23
CA GLU A 165 -43.55 38.67 -13.15
C GLU A 165 -44.39 39.04 -11.92
N VAL A 166 -43.76 39.17 -10.75
CA VAL A 166 -44.44 39.59 -9.51
C VAL A 166 -45.02 41.00 -9.66
N ILE A 167 -44.28 41.95 -10.25
CA ILE A 167 -44.77 43.31 -10.52
C ILE A 167 -45.97 43.26 -11.48
N ARG A 168 -45.90 42.47 -12.55
CA ARG A 168 -47.04 42.27 -13.47
C ARG A 168 -48.27 41.74 -12.72
N ARG A 169 -48.10 40.72 -11.88
CA ARG A 169 -49.19 40.14 -11.09
C ARG A 169 -49.81 41.17 -10.13
N LEU A 170 -49.00 42.00 -9.48
CA LEU A 170 -49.50 43.08 -8.59
C LEU A 170 -50.24 44.19 -9.35
N ALA A 171 -49.87 44.43 -10.61
CA ALA A 171 -50.52 45.42 -11.47
C ALA A 171 -51.87 44.93 -12.02
N THR A 172 -52.03 43.62 -12.26
CA THR A 172 -53.24 43.04 -12.86
C THR A 172 -54.24 42.48 -11.85
N THR A 173 -53.92 42.41 -10.55
CA THR A 173 -54.78 41.81 -9.53
C THR A 173 -55.40 42.83 -8.58
N ASP A 174 -56.66 42.61 -8.24
CA ASP A 174 -57.42 43.45 -7.30
C ASP A 174 -56.83 43.42 -5.88
N ARG A 175 -57.02 44.53 -5.16
CA ARG A 175 -56.47 44.76 -3.81
C ARG A 175 -56.91 43.74 -2.75
N GLY A 176 -58.08 43.12 -2.92
CA GLY A 176 -58.60 42.09 -2.00
C GLY A 176 -58.28 40.65 -2.42
N SER A 177 -57.59 40.44 -3.54
CA SER A 177 -57.33 39.10 -4.04
C SER A 177 -56.21 38.41 -3.24
N ARG A 178 -56.39 37.11 -2.96
CA ARG A 178 -55.35 36.28 -2.33
C ARG A 178 -54.05 36.27 -3.14
N ALA A 179 -54.17 36.31 -4.47
CA ALA A 179 -53.06 36.40 -5.40
C ALA A 179 -52.16 37.65 -5.19
N ARG A 180 -52.73 38.76 -4.72
CA ARG A 180 -51.97 39.96 -4.34
C ARG A 180 -51.28 39.78 -2.99
N GLY A 181 -52.00 39.20 -2.02
CA GLY A 181 -51.46 38.88 -0.69
C GLY A 181 -50.21 37.99 -0.75
N ASP A 182 -50.14 37.05 -1.69
CA ASP A 182 -48.96 36.19 -1.90
C ASP A 182 -47.82 36.88 -2.70
N ALA A 183 -48.17 37.83 -3.56
CA ALA A 183 -47.22 38.54 -4.43
C ALA A 183 -46.44 39.65 -3.70
N GLU A 184 -47.05 40.34 -2.73
CA GLU A 184 -46.38 41.39 -1.94
C GLU A 184 -45.17 40.91 -1.11
N PRO A 185 -45.22 39.80 -0.34
CA PRO A 185 -44.05 39.28 0.36
C PRO A 185 -42.98 38.77 -0.63
N SER A 186 -43.40 38.17 -1.74
CA SER A 186 -42.50 37.72 -2.82
C SER A 186 -41.73 38.89 -3.43
N LEU A 187 -42.37 40.04 -3.64
CA LEU A 187 -41.72 41.26 -4.12
C LEU A 187 -40.63 41.73 -3.17
N ARG A 188 -40.90 41.75 -1.85
CA ARG A 188 -39.91 42.16 -0.84
C ARG A 188 -38.72 41.19 -0.81
N ALA A 189 -38.99 39.89 -0.83
CA ALA A 189 -37.95 38.86 -0.83
C ALA A 189 -37.05 38.97 -2.07
N LEU A 190 -37.63 39.09 -3.27
CA LEU A 190 -36.89 39.25 -4.52
C LEU A 190 -36.12 40.57 -4.57
N SER A 191 -36.69 41.66 -4.04
CA SER A 191 -35.99 42.96 -3.98
C SER A 191 -34.75 42.91 -3.07
N THR A 192 -34.86 42.26 -1.90
CA THR A 192 -33.71 42.03 -1.01
C THR A 192 -32.68 41.12 -1.68
N ARG A 193 -33.11 40.01 -2.29
CA ARG A 193 -32.20 39.08 -2.99
C ARG A 193 -31.47 39.76 -4.14
N ARG A 194 -32.16 40.56 -4.95
CA ARG A 194 -31.58 41.35 -6.03
C ARG A 194 -30.52 42.32 -5.51
N ARG A 195 -30.80 42.99 -4.40
CA ARG A 195 -29.84 43.90 -3.76
C ARG A 195 -28.59 43.15 -3.31
N THR A 196 -28.73 42.02 -2.62
CA THR A 196 -27.58 41.18 -2.24
C THR A 196 -26.78 40.71 -3.45
N LEU A 197 -27.46 40.32 -4.53
CA LEU A 197 -26.79 39.92 -5.77
C LEU A 197 -25.97 41.06 -6.39
N LEU A 198 -26.55 42.27 -6.49
CA LEU A 198 -25.90 43.41 -7.14
C LEU A 198 -24.81 44.07 -6.27
N ASP A 199 -25.06 44.21 -4.96
CA ASP A 199 -24.19 44.94 -4.05
C ASP A 199 -23.05 44.07 -3.50
N GLU A 200 -23.26 42.75 -3.36
CA GLU A 200 -22.31 41.85 -2.68
C GLU A 200 -21.83 40.69 -3.57
N GLU A 201 -22.73 39.85 -4.08
CA GLU A 201 -22.32 38.60 -4.73
C GLU A 201 -21.67 38.81 -6.11
N ILE A 202 -22.20 39.73 -6.93
CA ILE A 202 -21.62 40.04 -8.25
C ILE A 202 -20.25 40.70 -8.12
N PRO A 203 -20.05 41.75 -7.29
CA PRO A 203 -18.73 42.33 -7.09
C PRO A 203 -17.72 41.32 -6.54
N ALA A 204 -18.09 40.54 -5.52
CA ALA A 204 -17.20 39.53 -4.94
C ALA A 204 -16.81 38.44 -5.96
N ALA A 205 -17.77 37.95 -6.75
CA ALA A 205 -17.47 36.99 -7.81
C ALA A 205 -16.66 37.60 -8.97
N ALA A 206 -16.84 38.90 -9.25
CA ALA A 206 -16.08 39.60 -10.28
C ALA A 206 -14.61 39.76 -9.87
N ASP A 207 -14.37 40.17 -8.63
CA ASP A 207 -13.01 40.31 -8.07
C ASP A 207 -12.30 38.95 -8.01
N ALA A 208 -12.99 37.90 -7.54
CA ALA A 208 -12.45 36.54 -7.51
C ALA A 208 -12.12 36.03 -8.93
N ALA A 209 -13.00 36.26 -9.90
CA ALA A 209 -12.77 35.86 -11.29
C ALA A 209 -11.60 36.63 -11.93
N GLU A 210 -11.44 37.93 -11.65
CA GLU A 210 -10.28 38.70 -12.13
C GLU A 210 -8.97 38.21 -11.52
N GLN A 211 -8.93 37.95 -10.21
CA GLN A 211 -7.77 37.36 -9.56
C GLN A 211 -7.43 35.98 -10.14
N ALA A 212 -8.43 35.13 -10.38
CA ALA A 212 -8.25 33.82 -11.00
C ALA A 212 -7.72 33.92 -12.44
N ARG A 213 -8.21 34.87 -13.25
CA ARG A 213 -7.68 35.12 -14.60
C ARG A 213 -6.23 35.59 -14.57
N LEU A 214 -5.88 36.46 -13.63
CA LEU A 214 -4.51 36.94 -13.48
C LEU A 214 -3.58 35.79 -13.08
N ALA A 215 -3.98 34.97 -12.10
CA ALA A 215 -3.23 33.79 -11.67
C ALA A 215 -3.04 32.78 -12.82
N LEU A 216 -4.06 32.53 -13.65
CA LEU A 216 -3.92 31.67 -14.83
C LEU A 216 -2.97 32.25 -15.87
N ARG A 217 -3.01 33.56 -16.14
CA ARG A 217 -2.05 34.19 -17.07
C ARG A 217 -0.61 34.10 -16.56
N GLU A 218 -0.40 34.27 -15.26
CA GLU A 218 0.92 34.08 -14.65
C GLU A 218 1.37 32.63 -14.74
N ALA A 219 0.47 31.68 -14.49
CA ALA A 219 0.72 30.25 -14.65
C ALA A 219 1.10 29.89 -16.09
N ASP A 220 0.37 30.41 -17.08
CA ASP A 220 0.66 30.20 -18.50
C ASP A 220 2.03 30.78 -18.90
N ALA A 221 2.38 31.96 -18.34
CA ALA A 221 3.68 32.57 -18.57
C ALA A 221 4.84 31.75 -17.96
N VAL A 222 4.63 31.20 -16.76
CA VAL A 222 5.59 30.28 -16.13
C VAL A 222 5.70 28.99 -16.95
N GLU A 223 4.58 28.40 -17.37
CA GLU A 223 4.54 27.20 -18.19
C GLU A 223 5.31 27.40 -19.51
N ALA A 224 5.07 28.50 -20.22
CA ALA A 224 5.79 28.83 -21.45
C ALA A 224 7.31 28.96 -21.25
N ARG A 225 7.76 29.40 -20.07
CA ARG A 225 9.18 29.49 -19.70
C ARG A 225 9.78 28.14 -19.30
N VAL A 226 9.01 27.32 -18.57
CA VAL A 226 9.47 26.10 -17.90
C VAL A 226 9.41 24.89 -18.83
N VAL A 227 8.37 24.74 -19.66
CA VAL A 227 8.21 23.57 -20.55
C VAL A 227 9.42 23.33 -21.46
N PRO A 228 9.98 24.33 -22.16
CA PRO A 228 11.19 24.11 -22.95
C PRO A 228 12.41 23.72 -22.12
N GLN A 229 12.46 24.12 -20.85
CA GLN A 229 13.54 23.74 -19.93
C GLN A 229 13.37 22.31 -19.43
N LEU A 230 12.13 21.87 -19.17
CA LEU A 230 11.81 20.49 -18.84
C LEU A 230 12.20 19.54 -19.96
N GLU A 231 11.87 19.86 -21.21
CA GLU A 231 12.32 19.06 -22.35
C GLU A 231 13.84 18.98 -22.45
N ARG A 232 14.54 20.08 -22.19
CA ARG A 232 16.01 20.08 -22.17
C ARG A 232 16.57 19.26 -21.01
N ALA A 233 15.94 19.32 -19.84
CA ALA A 233 16.34 18.51 -18.67
C ALA A 233 16.11 17.01 -18.92
N GLU A 234 15.01 16.65 -19.59
CA GLU A 234 14.69 15.28 -20.00
C GLU A 234 15.71 14.75 -21.01
N ARG A 235 16.02 15.53 -22.06
CA ARG A 235 17.08 15.17 -23.02
C ARG A 235 18.42 15.03 -22.32
N ALA A 236 18.78 15.95 -21.42
CA ALA A 236 20.02 15.88 -20.66
C ALA A 236 20.10 14.63 -19.77
N TRP A 237 18.97 14.19 -19.20
CA TRP A 237 18.88 12.95 -18.44
C TRP A 237 19.12 11.72 -19.32
N GLN A 238 18.48 11.66 -20.49
CA GLN A 238 18.66 10.56 -21.44
C GLN A 238 20.12 10.50 -21.93
N ASP A 239 20.70 11.64 -22.30
CA ASP A 239 22.10 11.74 -22.72
C ASP A 239 23.06 11.34 -21.60
N LEU A 240 22.78 11.75 -20.36
CA LEU A 240 23.56 11.34 -19.18
C LEU A 240 23.52 9.82 -19.01
N GLN A 241 22.33 9.21 -19.06
CA GLN A 241 22.15 7.77 -18.91
C GLN A 241 22.91 6.98 -19.98
N VAL A 242 22.84 7.41 -21.25
CA VAL A 242 23.60 6.79 -22.34
C VAL A 242 25.11 6.88 -22.08
N ARG A 243 25.63 8.08 -21.74
CA ARG A 243 27.07 8.27 -21.48
C ARG A 243 27.57 7.44 -20.30
N LEU A 244 26.81 7.40 -19.21
CA LEU A 244 27.18 6.65 -18.01
C LEU A 244 27.11 5.14 -18.25
N ARG A 245 26.09 4.67 -18.97
CA ARG A 245 25.99 3.27 -19.38
C ARG A 245 27.18 2.85 -20.25
N THR A 246 27.49 3.61 -21.30
CA THR A 246 28.63 3.32 -22.17
C THR A 246 29.92 3.24 -21.35
N ARG A 247 30.14 4.18 -20.43
CA ARG A 247 31.32 4.15 -19.55
C ARG A 247 31.40 2.88 -18.67
N ILE A 248 30.27 2.43 -18.12
CA ILE A 248 30.21 1.20 -17.32
C ILE A 248 30.50 -0.02 -18.21
N THR A 249 29.85 -0.11 -19.38
CA THR A 249 30.06 -1.22 -20.32
C THR A 249 31.49 -1.26 -20.86
N ASP A 250 32.09 -0.10 -21.15
CA ASP A 250 33.49 0.00 -21.58
C ASP A 250 34.45 -0.47 -20.48
N ALA A 251 34.22 -0.07 -19.22
CA ALA A 251 35.04 -0.52 -18.09
C ALA A 251 34.96 -2.04 -17.85
N ILE A 252 33.77 -2.62 -18.04
CA ILE A 252 33.55 -4.07 -17.97
C ILE A 252 34.24 -4.75 -19.16
N GLY A 253 34.05 -4.25 -20.38
CA GLY A 253 34.64 -4.81 -21.61
C GLY A 253 36.16 -4.74 -21.66
N SER A 254 36.75 -3.69 -21.09
CA SER A 254 38.21 -3.55 -20.95
C SER A 254 38.78 -4.35 -19.77
N ASN A 255 37.95 -5.10 -19.06
CA ASN A 255 38.32 -5.89 -17.88
C ASN A 255 39.01 -5.06 -16.78
N ALA A 256 38.66 -3.78 -16.64
CA ALA A 256 39.26 -2.88 -15.66
C ALA A 256 38.81 -3.22 -14.23
N LEU A 257 39.58 -2.78 -13.24
CA LEU A 257 39.17 -2.90 -11.85
C LEU A 257 38.10 -1.86 -11.53
N LEU A 258 36.88 -2.31 -11.19
CA LEU A 258 35.77 -1.43 -10.83
C LEU A 258 35.96 -0.83 -9.41
N PRO A 259 35.40 0.37 -9.15
CA PRO A 259 35.39 0.97 -7.81
C PRO A 259 34.75 0.05 -6.77
N MET A 260 35.21 0.16 -5.51
CA MET A 260 34.71 -0.70 -4.42
C MET A 260 33.21 -0.51 -4.20
N TRP A 261 32.71 0.73 -4.19
CA TRP A 261 31.28 0.99 -4.03
C TRP A 261 30.44 0.28 -5.09
N PHE A 262 30.95 0.18 -6.32
CA PHE A 262 30.23 -0.41 -7.44
C PHE A 262 30.10 -1.91 -7.24
N SER A 263 31.23 -2.57 -6.96
CA SER A 263 31.26 -4.01 -6.70
C SER A 263 30.47 -4.42 -5.45
N HIS A 264 30.47 -3.58 -4.40
CA HIS A 264 29.70 -3.85 -3.19
C HIS A 264 28.19 -3.65 -3.37
N ALA A 265 27.78 -2.62 -4.12
CA ALA A 265 26.37 -2.28 -4.26
C ALA A 265 25.64 -3.12 -5.31
N LEU A 266 26.34 -3.48 -6.40
CA LEU A 266 25.74 -4.09 -7.58
C LEU A 266 26.34 -5.46 -7.92
N GLY A 267 27.50 -5.81 -7.33
CA GLY A 267 28.26 -6.99 -7.73
C GLY A 267 29.26 -6.71 -8.86
N VAL A 268 30.01 -7.74 -9.23
CA VAL A 268 31.18 -7.64 -10.12
C VAL A 268 30.80 -7.68 -11.61
N ALA A 269 29.67 -8.29 -11.95
CA ALA A 269 29.20 -8.47 -13.31
C ALA A 269 27.66 -8.50 -13.39
N PRO A 270 27.08 -8.09 -14.53
CA PRO A 270 25.64 -8.19 -14.75
C PRO A 270 25.18 -9.66 -14.75
N PRO A 271 24.01 -9.97 -14.16
CA PRO A 271 23.40 -11.29 -14.28
C PRO A 271 22.98 -11.59 -15.73
N SER A 272 22.95 -12.87 -16.09
CA SER A 272 22.60 -13.34 -17.43
C SER A 272 21.15 -13.00 -17.82
N GLY A 273 20.92 -12.63 -19.08
CA GLY A 273 19.57 -12.41 -19.63
C GLY A 273 19.00 -11.01 -19.37
N THR A 274 17.68 -10.89 -19.28
CA THR A 274 16.96 -9.60 -19.15
C THR A 274 17.28 -8.84 -17.87
N SER A 275 17.70 -9.55 -16.81
CA SER A 275 18.17 -8.95 -15.56
C SER A 275 19.46 -8.15 -15.73
N GLY A 276 20.27 -8.46 -16.75
CA GLY A 276 21.48 -7.70 -17.08
C GLY A 276 21.19 -6.27 -17.54
N ASP A 277 20.13 -6.07 -18.34
CA ASP A 277 19.73 -4.72 -18.75
C ASP A 277 19.18 -3.90 -17.59
N ALA A 278 18.43 -4.52 -16.68
CA ALA A 278 17.96 -3.88 -15.46
C ALA A 278 19.15 -3.47 -14.57
N TRP A 279 20.10 -4.39 -14.37
CA TRP A 279 21.33 -4.14 -13.63
C TRP A 279 22.11 -2.94 -14.20
N ILE A 280 22.30 -2.88 -15.53
CA ILE A 280 23.03 -1.77 -16.17
C ILE A 280 22.29 -0.44 -15.98
N ARG A 281 20.94 -0.43 -16.07
CA ARG A 281 20.14 0.78 -15.84
C ARG A 281 20.23 1.26 -14.39
N THR A 282 20.16 0.36 -13.43
CA THR A 282 20.31 0.69 -12.00
C THR A 282 21.72 1.21 -11.74
N ALA A 283 22.75 0.56 -12.29
CA ALA A 283 24.14 0.99 -12.19
C ALA A 283 24.37 2.41 -12.73
N ALA A 284 23.84 2.71 -13.92
CA ALA A 284 23.92 4.03 -14.50
C ALA A 284 23.15 5.08 -13.68
N SER A 285 22.02 4.71 -13.08
CA SER A 285 21.23 5.61 -12.23
C SER A 285 21.87 5.90 -10.88
N VAL A 286 22.53 4.92 -10.26
CA VAL A 286 23.35 5.12 -9.04
C VAL A 286 24.55 6.01 -9.36
N LEU A 287 25.21 5.78 -10.50
CA LEU A 287 26.32 6.64 -10.94
C LEU A 287 25.84 8.07 -11.23
N ALA A 288 24.68 8.23 -11.87
CA ALA A 288 24.06 9.53 -12.10
C ALA A 288 23.78 10.26 -10.78
N TYR A 289 23.26 9.56 -9.78
CA TYR A 289 23.02 10.10 -8.44
C TYR A 289 24.33 10.57 -7.79
N ARG A 290 25.38 9.72 -7.81
CA ARG A 290 26.70 10.06 -7.26
C ARG A 290 27.32 11.27 -7.93
N VAL A 291 27.27 11.33 -9.27
CA VAL A 291 27.78 12.46 -10.06
C VAL A 291 27.00 13.74 -9.75
N THR A 292 25.68 13.64 -9.63
CA THR A 292 24.81 14.80 -9.38
C THR A 292 25.04 15.41 -8.01
N PHE A 293 25.18 14.57 -6.97
CA PHE A 293 25.33 15.02 -5.59
C PHE A 293 26.78 15.02 -5.08
N GLY A 294 27.76 14.73 -5.95
CA GLY A 294 29.18 14.74 -5.61
C GLY A 294 29.59 13.69 -4.57
N ILE A 295 28.92 12.53 -4.57
CA ILE A 295 29.16 11.48 -3.58
C ILE A 295 30.43 10.72 -3.95
N LYS A 296 31.39 10.68 -3.00
CA LYS A 296 32.68 10.01 -3.16
C LYS A 296 32.88 8.83 -2.21
N ASP A 297 31.90 8.57 -1.35
CA ASP A 297 31.93 7.48 -0.38
C ASP A 297 32.07 6.13 -1.10
N GLN A 298 32.99 5.29 -0.62
CA GLN A 298 33.28 3.97 -1.18
C GLN A 298 32.48 2.85 -0.54
N ALA A 299 31.95 3.05 0.67
CA ALA A 299 31.14 2.07 1.39
C ALA A 299 29.65 2.31 1.14
N LEU A 300 29.23 3.58 1.10
CA LEU A 300 27.84 3.96 0.88
C LEU A 300 27.66 4.51 -0.54
N PRO A 301 27.14 3.72 -1.50
CA PRO A 301 27.00 4.16 -2.89
C PRO A 301 26.11 5.41 -3.01
N LEU A 302 25.08 5.52 -2.16
CA LEU A 302 24.15 6.64 -2.10
C LEU A 302 24.50 7.69 -1.01
N GLY A 303 25.68 7.56 -0.39
CA GLY A 303 26.15 8.41 0.71
C GLY A 303 25.43 8.11 2.05
N PRO A 304 25.71 8.90 3.10
CA PRO A 304 25.05 8.74 4.40
C PRO A 304 23.54 9.00 4.28
N PRO A 305 22.70 8.27 5.04
CA PRO A 305 21.26 8.50 5.10
C PRO A 305 20.95 9.86 5.76
N ALA A 306 19.71 10.31 5.63
CA ALA A 306 19.24 11.54 6.24
C ALA A 306 19.36 11.44 7.78
N THR A 307 19.83 12.50 8.42
CA THR A 307 19.81 12.63 9.89
C THR A 307 18.46 13.15 10.35
N ASP A 308 18.11 12.93 11.62
CA ASP A 308 16.88 13.47 12.20
C ASP A 308 16.82 15.00 12.03
N GLY A 309 15.73 15.49 11.42
CA GLY A 309 15.54 16.91 11.09
C GLY A 309 15.92 17.31 9.66
N THR A 310 16.37 16.39 8.81
CA THR A 310 16.60 16.68 7.38
C THR A 310 15.26 16.74 6.64
N ASP A 311 15.09 17.73 5.76
CA ASP A 311 13.92 17.80 4.89
C ASP A 311 13.94 16.65 3.87
N THR A 312 13.17 15.60 4.14
CA THR A 312 13.06 14.41 3.28
C THR A 312 12.36 14.70 1.95
N THR A 313 11.80 15.90 1.76
CA THR A 313 11.21 16.34 0.49
C THR A 313 12.25 16.87 -0.49
N GLU A 314 13.51 17.04 -0.07
CA GLU A 314 14.59 17.39 -0.98
C GLU A 314 14.79 16.32 -2.06
N ARG A 315 15.19 16.77 -3.26
CA ARG A 315 15.40 15.91 -4.43
C ARG A 315 16.36 14.75 -4.16
N ARG A 316 17.41 15.01 -3.37
CA ARG A 316 18.38 13.99 -2.98
C ARG A 316 17.71 12.78 -2.33
N TRP A 317 16.78 13.02 -1.42
CA TRP A 317 16.12 11.95 -0.66
C TRP A 317 15.01 11.28 -1.46
N THR A 318 14.25 12.02 -2.26
CA THR A 318 13.23 11.44 -3.15
C THR A 318 13.83 10.60 -4.29
N TRP A 319 15.02 10.96 -4.79
CA TRP A 319 15.75 10.12 -5.74
C TRP A 319 16.37 8.90 -5.05
N ARG A 320 16.98 9.09 -3.87
CA ARG A 320 17.50 7.98 -3.07
C ARG A 320 16.43 6.92 -2.80
N ALA A 321 15.24 7.33 -2.34
CA ALA A 321 14.11 6.44 -2.07
C ALA A 321 13.62 5.66 -3.31
N ARG A 322 13.86 6.17 -4.53
CA ARG A 322 13.56 5.44 -5.78
C ARG A 322 14.63 4.40 -6.12
N LEU A 323 15.89 4.65 -5.75
CA LEU A 323 17.02 3.75 -6.06
C LEU A 323 17.21 2.64 -5.02
N GLU A 324 16.81 2.85 -3.77
CA GLU A 324 16.95 1.86 -2.70
C GLU A 324 16.22 0.54 -3.02
N PRO A 325 14.97 0.52 -3.50
CA PRO A 325 14.29 -0.72 -3.88
C PRO A 325 15.01 -1.47 -5.01
N ASP A 326 15.49 -0.76 -6.03
CA ASP A 326 16.19 -1.35 -7.18
C ASP A 326 17.54 -1.96 -6.76
N LEU A 327 18.22 -1.35 -5.80
CA LEU A 327 19.46 -1.90 -5.21
C LEU A 327 19.18 -3.11 -4.34
N ASP A 328 18.13 -3.05 -3.52
CA ASP A 328 17.72 -4.16 -2.66
C ASP A 328 17.34 -5.38 -3.50
N GLU A 329 16.62 -5.19 -4.62
CA GLU A 329 16.26 -6.27 -5.55
C GLU A 329 17.49 -6.93 -6.19
N LEU A 330 18.51 -6.15 -6.55
CA LEU A 330 19.75 -6.68 -7.13
C LEU A 330 20.69 -7.34 -6.10
N SER A 331 20.50 -7.05 -4.81
CA SER A 331 21.28 -7.63 -3.72
C SER A 331 20.74 -8.97 -3.20
N ARG A 332 19.54 -9.36 -3.61
CA ARG A 332 18.87 -10.63 -3.26
C ARG A 332 19.21 -11.73 -4.26
#